data_AF-A0A8H4F094-F1
#
_entry.id   AF-A0A8H4F094-F1
#
_cell.length_a   1.000
_cell.length_b   1.000
_cell.length_c   1.000
_cell.angle_alpha   90.00
_cell.angle_beta   90.00
_cell.angle_gamma   90.00
#
_symmetry.space_group_name_H-M   'P 1'
#
loop_
_entity.id
_entity.type
_entity.pdbx_description
1 polymer ?
#
loop_
_entity_poly.entity_id
_entity_poly.type
_entity_poly.pdbx_seq_one_letter_code
_entity_poly.pdbx_strand_id
1 'polypeptide(L)'
;STSAPTESKEQGSKYSATTKKIVLGLAKAMGYYSTGSTAIKASHSLYNTCAQQMELNKDFYIKECNLPDNFQSWFSVTQLHVWMLMVHLRAEGQGKLYIQELVNRFFEDAEARIRDHGISQQKVI
;
A
#
# COMPACT_ATOMS: atom_id res chain seq x y z
N SER A 1 56.61 -12.45 8.97
CA SER A 1 55.54 -11.89 8.14
C SER A 1 54.34 -12.81 8.26
N THR A 2 53.40 -12.57 9.20
CA THR A 2 52.15 -11.82 8.96
C THR A 2 51.23 -12.62 8.00
N SER A 3 50.00 -13.06 8.29
CA SER A 3 49.06 -12.94 9.42
C SER A 3 47.80 -13.78 9.12
N ALA A 4 47.20 -14.37 10.17
CA ALA A 4 45.76 -14.67 10.37
C ALA A 4 44.97 -15.62 9.43
N PRO A 5 44.35 -16.69 9.99
CA PRO A 5 43.20 -17.38 9.42
C PRO A 5 41.89 -16.65 9.76
N THR A 6 41.03 -16.41 8.76
CA THR A 6 39.71 -15.77 8.95
C THR A 6 38.70 -16.79 9.49
N GLU A 7 38.23 -16.51 10.72
CA GLU A 7 37.12 -17.20 11.40
C GLU A 7 35.80 -17.08 10.62
N SER A 8 35.12 -18.20 10.35
CA SER A 8 33.67 -18.23 10.11
C SER A 8 32.98 -18.77 11.37
N LYS A 9 32.65 -17.87 12.30
CA LYS A 9 31.85 -18.16 13.50
C LYS A 9 30.40 -18.44 13.10
N GLU A 10 29.98 -19.70 13.19
CA GLU A 10 28.57 -20.09 13.33
C GLU A 10 27.98 -19.41 14.57
N GLN A 11 27.19 -18.35 14.38
CA GLN A 11 26.45 -17.71 15.47
C GLN A 11 25.09 -18.40 15.66
N GLY A 12 25.11 -19.52 16.39
CA GLY A 12 23.91 -20.16 16.90
C GLY A 12 23.09 -19.19 17.76
N SER A 13 21.79 -19.12 17.47
CA SER A 13 20.78 -18.29 18.14
C SER A 13 20.81 -18.45 19.68
N LYS A 14 21.51 -17.55 20.38
CA LYS A 14 21.61 -17.49 21.86
C LYS A 14 20.42 -16.81 22.52
N TYR A 15 19.19 -17.14 22.13
CA TYR A 15 17.99 -16.57 22.77
C TYR A 15 17.15 -17.68 23.40
N SER A 16 17.13 -17.73 24.73
CA SER A 16 16.33 -18.66 25.52
C SER A 16 14.83 -18.51 25.20
N ALA A 17 14.12 -19.64 25.13
CA ALA A 17 12.69 -19.68 24.84
C ALA A 17 11.86 -18.81 25.79
N THR A 18 12.31 -18.66 27.03
CA THR A 18 11.68 -17.80 28.05
C THR A 18 11.88 -16.31 27.72
N THR A 19 13.08 -15.91 27.32
CA THR A 19 13.36 -14.53 26.88
C THR A 19 12.55 -14.18 25.64
N LYS A 20 12.43 -15.12 24.69
CA LYS A 20 11.55 -14.94 23.51
C LYS A 20 10.10 -14.73 23.94
N LYS A 21 9.58 -15.49 24.90
CA LYS A 21 8.20 -15.33 25.40
C LYS A 21 7.99 -14.01 26.15
N ILE A 22 8.96 -13.58 26.95
CA ILE A 22 8.90 -12.30 27.67
C ILE A 22 8.93 -11.14 26.67
N VAL A 23 9.87 -11.14 25.72
CA VAL A 23 9.95 -10.11 24.68
C VAL A 23 8.71 -10.13 23.80
N LEU A 24 8.18 -11.31 23.45
CA LEU A 24 6.93 -11.44 22.68
C LEU A 24 5.72 -10.93 23.46
N GLY A 25 5.65 -11.19 24.77
CA GLY A 25 4.60 -10.68 25.65
C GLY A 25 4.70 -9.16 25.83
N LEU A 26 5.91 -8.63 26.00
CA LEU A 26 6.17 -7.20 26.09
C LEU A 26 5.88 -6.49 24.77
N ALA A 27 6.23 -7.09 23.64
CA ALA A 27 5.89 -6.62 22.31
C ALA A 27 4.36 -6.59 22.11
N LYS A 28 3.65 -7.67 22.51
CA LYS A 28 2.19 -7.72 22.44
C LYS A 28 1.52 -6.66 23.32
N ALA A 29 2.05 -6.41 24.52
CA ALA A 29 1.57 -5.39 25.45
C ALA A 29 1.91 -3.96 24.98
N MET A 30 3.07 -3.75 24.36
CA MET A 30 3.48 -2.46 23.75
C MET A 30 2.84 -2.19 22.39
N GLY A 31 1.95 -3.05 21.91
CA GLY A 31 1.26 -2.82 20.63
C GLY A 31 2.16 -3.02 19.41
N TYR A 32 3.10 -3.96 19.45
CA TYR A 32 3.84 -4.42 18.25
C TYR A 32 2.97 -5.16 17.24
N TYR A 33 1.72 -5.48 17.59
CA TYR A 33 0.62 -5.43 16.63
C TYR A 33 0.20 -3.96 16.49
N SER A 34 1.06 -3.17 15.86
CA SER A 34 0.74 -1.79 15.51
C SER A 34 -0.31 -1.90 14.43
N THR A 35 -1.58 -1.91 14.83
CA THR A 35 -2.74 -1.98 13.94
C THR A 35 -2.61 -0.94 12.83
N GLY A 36 -1.97 0.20 13.10
CA GLY A 36 -1.59 1.21 12.13
C GLY A 36 -0.55 0.77 11.09
N SER A 37 0.59 0.18 11.48
CA SER A 37 1.61 -0.26 10.51
C SER A 37 1.16 -1.42 9.63
N THR A 38 0.41 -2.38 10.19
CA THR A 38 -0.19 -3.45 9.39
C THR A 38 -1.27 -2.89 8.47
N ALA A 39 -2.04 -1.90 8.93
CA ALA A 39 -3.02 -1.23 8.10
C ALA A 39 -2.39 -0.47 6.93
N ILE A 40 -1.31 0.26 7.17
CA ILE A 40 -0.61 1.00 6.11
C ILE A 40 -0.12 0.03 5.02
N LYS A 41 0.52 -1.08 5.40
CA LYS A 41 1.01 -2.08 4.44
C LYS A 41 -0.12 -2.78 3.69
N ALA A 42 -1.19 -3.18 4.40
CA ALA A 42 -2.34 -3.83 3.80
C ALA A 42 -3.08 -2.88 2.84
N SER A 43 -3.36 -1.64 3.26
CA SER A 43 -3.98 -0.61 2.43
C SER A 43 -3.15 -0.31 1.18
N HIS A 44 -1.81 -0.33 1.28
CA HIS A 44 -0.93 -0.15 0.12
C HIS A 44 -1.08 -1.27 -0.91
N SER A 45 -1.11 -2.53 -0.46
CA SER A 45 -1.30 -3.68 -1.35
C SER A 45 -2.69 -3.66 -2.02
N LEU A 46 -3.73 -3.30 -1.25
CA LEU A 46 -5.10 -3.25 -1.74
C LEU A 46 -5.28 -2.10 -2.74
N TYR A 47 -4.81 -0.90 -2.41
CA TYR A 47 -4.87 0.26 -3.31
C TYR A 47 -4.12 0.00 -4.62
N ASN A 48 -2.91 -0.57 -4.55
CA ASN A 48 -2.11 -0.85 -5.74
C ASN A 48 -2.83 -1.80 -6.70
N THR A 49 -3.58 -2.77 -6.16
CA THR A 49 -4.41 -3.67 -6.97
C THR A 49 -5.56 -2.90 -7.65
N CYS A 50 -6.23 -1.99 -6.93
CA CYS A 50 -7.28 -1.14 -7.48
C CYS A 50 -6.76 -0.16 -8.55
N ALA A 51 -5.61 0.47 -8.32
CA ALA A 51 -5.01 1.41 -9.26
C ALA A 51 -4.53 0.72 -10.55
N GLN A 52 -3.99 -0.50 -10.43
CA GLN A 52 -3.59 -1.30 -11.59
C GLN A 52 -4.78 -1.81 -12.42
N GLN A 53 -6.00 -1.87 -11.87
CA GLN A 53 -7.15 -2.39 -12.62
C GLN A 53 -7.46 -1.59 -13.88
N MET A 54 -7.31 -0.26 -13.82
CA MET A 54 -7.51 0.58 -14.99
C MET A 54 -6.48 0.26 -16.08
N GLU A 55 -5.20 0.08 -15.72
CA GLU A 55 -4.13 -0.17 -16.69
C GLU A 55 -4.20 -1.60 -17.26
N LEU A 56 -4.49 -2.60 -16.41
CA LEU A 56 -4.60 -4.01 -16.80
C LEU A 56 -5.79 -4.28 -17.71
N ASN A 57 -6.92 -3.60 -17.47
CA ASN A 57 -8.15 -3.76 -18.23
C ASN A 57 -8.44 -2.52 -19.09
N LYS A 58 -7.40 -1.77 -19.48
CA LYS A 58 -7.52 -0.54 -20.25
C LYS A 58 -8.30 -0.76 -21.55
N ASP A 59 -8.02 -1.87 -22.24
CA ASP A 59 -8.75 -2.25 -23.46
C ASP A 59 -10.24 -2.46 -23.22
N PHE A 60 -10.62 -3.09 -22.10
CA PHE A 60 -12.04 -3.28 -21.75
C PHE A 60 -12.71 -1.94 -21.48
N TYR A 61 -12.13 -1.09 -20.64
CA TYR A 61 -12.74 0.18 -20.29
C TYR A 61 -12.81 1.14 -21.49
N ILE A 62 -11.78 1.20 -22.34
CA ILE A 62 -11.76 2.13 -23.48
C ILE A 62 -12.55 1.60 -24.66
N LYS A 63 -12.43 0.31 -25.02
CA LYS A 63 -13.08 -0.24 -26.22
C LYS A 63 -14.50 -0.74 -25.95
N GLU A 64 -14.72 -1.46 -24.86
CA GLU A 64 -16.03 -2.07 -24.56
C GLU A 64 -16.95 -1.08 -23.82
N CYS A 65 -16.42 -0.32 -22.85
CA CYS A 65 -17.20 0.70 -22.14
C CYS A 65 -17.19 2.08 -22.83
N ASN A 66 -16.50 2.22 -23.97
CA ASN A 66 -16.38 3.46 -24.75
C ASN A 66 -15.99 4.67 -23.90
N LEU A 67 -15.15 4.45 -22.87
CA LEU A 67 -14.66 5.54 -22.01
C LEU A 67 -13.51 6.28 -22.72
N PRO A 68 -13.55 7.63 -22.77
CA PRO A 68 -12.45 8.40 -23.34
C PRO A 68 -11.16 8.21 -22.52
N ASP A 69 -10.01 8.04 -23.18
CA ASP A 69 -8.71 7.86 -22.51
C ASP A 69 -8.21 9.19 -21.91
N ASN A 70 -8.82 9.61 -20.80
CA ASN A 70 -8.47 10.84 -20.11
C ASN A 70 -8.51 10.64 -18.59
N PHE A 71 -7.99 11.64 -17.86
CA PHE A 71 -7.96 11.62 -16.39
C PHE A 71 -9.34 11.40 -15.75
N GLN A 72 -10.41 11.94 -16.35
CA GLN A 72 -11.77 11.79 -15.83
C GLN A 72 -12.22 10.32 -15.83
N SER A 73 -11.99 9.60 -16.92
CA SER A 73 -12.28 8.17 -17.03
C SER A 73 -11.48 7.35 -16.01
N TRP A 74 -10.17 7.62 -15.91
CA TRP A 74 -9.31 6.99 -14.91
C TRP A 74 -9.82 7.23 -13.48
N PHE A 75 -10.18 8.48 -13.17
CA PHE A 75 -10.65 8.88 -11.85
C PHE A 75 -11.97 8.19 -11.49
N SER A 76 -12.94 8.15 -12.41
CA SER A 76 -14.23 7.48 -12.19
C SER A 76 -14.06 5.98 -11.93
N VAL A 77 -13.23 5.28 -12.72
CA VAL A 77 -12.95 3.85 -12.52
C VAL A 77 -12.25 3.60 -11.19
N THR A 78 -11.21 4.38 -10.88
CA THR A 78 -10.43 4.22 -9.64
C THR A 78 -11.28 4.52 -8.41
N GLN A 79 -12.09 5.58 -8.45
CA GLN A 79 -13.03 5.95 -7.38
C GLN A 79 -14.03 4.81 -7.09
N LEU A 80 -14.57 4.17 -8.12
CA LEU A 80 -15.48 3.03 -7.96
C LEU A 80 -14.79 1.87 -7.23
N HIS A 81 -13.57 1.52 -7.65
CA HIS A 81 -12.79 0.44 -7.01
C HIS A 81 -12.45 0.76 -5.56
N VAL A 82 -12.03 2.00 -5.27
CA VAL A 82 -11.76 2.46 -3.91
C VAL A 82 -13.03 2.42 -3.06
N TRP A 83 -14.20 2.79 -3.61
CA TRP A 83 -15.47 2.72 -2.90
C TRP A 83 -15.88 1.28 -2.56
N MET A 84 -15.75 0.35 -3.50
CA MET A 84 -16.02 -1.08 -3.23
C MET A 84 -15.11 -1.62 -2.12
N LEU A 85 -13.82 -1.25 -2.15
CA LEU A 85 -12.87 -1.64 -1.11
C LEU A 85 -13.21 -1.01 0.26
N MET A 86 -13.63 0.24 0.30
CA MET A 86 -14.09 0.91 1.53
C MET A 86 -15.31 0.22 2.14
N VAL A 87 -16.28 -0.18 1.31
CA VAL A 87 -17.48 -0.89 1.79
C VAL A 87 -17.10 -2.25 2.38
N HIS A 88 -16.16 -2.97 1.73
CA HIS A 88 -15.65 -4.25 2.24
C HIS A 88 -14.93 -4.09 3.59
N LEU A 89 -13.99 -3.16 3.69
CA LEU A 89 -13.26 -2.87 4.93
C LEU A 89 -14.17 -2.39 6.07
N ARG A 90 -15.27 -1.71 5.75
CA ARG A 90 -16.26 -1.26 6.76
C ARG A 90 -16.94 -2.44 7.45
N ALA A 91 -17.11 -3.58 6.76
CA ALA A 91 -17.71 -4.78 7.34
C ALA A 91 -16.78 -5.48 8.36
N GLU A 92 -15.46 -5.29 8.27
CA GLU A 92 -14.45 -5.98 9.10
C GLU A 92 -14.19 -5.34 10.49
N GLY A 93 -14.95 -4.33 10.90
CA GLY A 93 -14.94 -3.79 12.27
C GLY A 93 -13.71 -2.94 12.66
N GLN A 94 -12.54 -3.17 12.06
CA GLN A 94 -11.32 -2.34 12.22
C GLN A 94 -11.12 -1.35 11.07
N GLY A 95 -12.08 -1.25 10.14
CA GLY A 95 -11.92 -0.56 8.86
C GLY A 95 -11.66 0.95 8.90
N LYS A 96 -11.94 1.67 10.00
CA LYS A 96 -11.82 3.14 10.02
C LYS A 96 -10.40 3.63 9.70
N LEU A 97 -9.38 3.03 10.33
CA LEU A 97 -7.99 3.41 10.11
C LEU A 97 -7.52 3.03 8.71
N TYR A 98 -7.89 1.82 8.24
CA TYR A 98 -7.59 1.35 6.89
C TYR A 98 -8.22 2.23 5.82
N ILE A 99 -9.49 2.61 6.00
CA ILE A 99 -10.24 3.50 5.09
C ILE A 99 -9.60 4.89 5.08
N GLN A 100 -9.18 5.43 6.23
CA GLN A 100 -8.54 6.73 6.28
C GLN A 100 -7.21 6.75 5.50
N GLU A 101 -6.35 5.75 5.70
CA GLU A 101 -5.10 5.61 4.95
C GLU A 101 -5.34 5.37 3.45
N LEU A 102 -6.37 4.58 3.11
CA LEU A 102 -6.74 4.31 1.71
C LEU A 102 -7.20 5.59 0.99
N VAL A 103 -8.06 6.38 1.64
CA VAL A 103 -8.57 7.64 1.08
C VAL A 103 -7.43 8.64 0.94
N ASN A 104 -6.56 8.76 1.93
CA ASN A 104 -5.39 9.64 1.83
C ASN A 104 -4.53 9.28 0.61
N ARG A 105 -4.27 7.99 0.38
CA ARG A 105 -3.50 7.54 -0.78
C ARG A 105 -4.19 7.83 -2.11
N PHE A 106 -5.52 7.64 -2.18
CA PHE A 106 -6.29 7.96 -3.38
C PHE A 106 -6.18 9.45 -3.75
N PHE A 107 -6.25 10.34 -2.76
CA PHE A 107 -6.06 11.77 -2.99
C PHE A 107 -4.65 12.11 -3.44
N GLU A 108 -3.63 11.51 -2.83
CA GLU A 108 -2.22 11.71 -3.25
C GLU A 108 -1.98 11.27 -4.71
N ASP A 109 -2.54 10.14 -5.15
CA ASP A 109 -2.41 9.66 -6.54
C ASP A 109 -3.19 10.56 -7.52
N ALA A 110 -4.39 10.99 -7.12
CA ALA A 110 -5.15 11.98 -7.90
C ALA A 110 -4.38 13.30 -8.04
N GLU A 111 -3.79 13.81 -6.95
CA GLU A 111 -3.00 15.04 -6.97
C GLU A 111 -1.73 14.88 -7.81
N ALA A 112 -1.03 13.75 -7.69
CA ALA A 112 0.15 13.45 -8.51
C ALA A 112 -0.19 13.45 -10.00
N ARG A 113 -1.29 12.82 -10.40
CA ARG A 113 -1.75 12.80 -11.79
C ARG A 113 -2.24 14.15 -12.27
N ILE A 114 -2.96 14.92 -11.44
CA ILE A 114 -3.36 16.29 -11.79
C ILE A 114 -2.13 17.17 -12.00
N ARG A 115 -1.10 17.02 -11.16
CA ARG A 115 0.16 17.76 -11.30
C ARG A 115 0.89 17.37 -12.57
N ASP A 116 0.95 16.10 -12.91
CA ASP A 116 1.56 15.60 -14.15
C ASP A 116 0.83 16.13 -15.40
N HIS A 117 -0.51 16.05 -15.40
CA HIS A 117 -1.31 16.61 -16.48
C HIS A 117 -1.17 18.15 -16.56
N GLY A 118 -1.14 18.85 -15.42
CA GLY A 118 -0.96 20.30 -15.35
C GLY A 118 0.42 20.76 -15.82
N ILE A 119 1.48 20.05 -15.47
CA ILE A 119 2.84 20.28 -15.98
C ILE A 119 2.90 19.99 -17.48
N SER A 120 2.22 18.94 -17.95
CA SER A 120 2.12 18.64 -19.39
C SER A 120 1.43 19.77 -20.17
N GLN A 121 0.43 20.44 -19.60
CA GLN A 121 -0.20 21.61 -20.25
C GLN A 121 0.73 22.85 -20.20
N GLN A 122 1.46 23.06 -19.10
CA GLN A 122 2.36 24.21 -18.92
C GLN A 122 3.67 24.09 -19.74
N LYS A 123 4.15 22.88 -20.03
CA LYS A 123 5.41 22.63 -20.75
C LYS A 123 5.29 22.81 -22.27
N VAL A 124 4.09 23.03 -22.81
CA VAL A 124 3.82 23.12 -24.26
C VAL A 124 3.68 24.56 -24.76
N ILE A 125 4.20 25.54 -24.00
CA ILE A 125 4.29 26.96 -24.41
C ILE A 125 5.74 27.41 -24.53
#